data_AF-A0AA86V0K9-F1
#
_entry.id   AF-A0AA86V0K9-F1
#
_cell.length_a   1.000
_cell.length_b   1.000
_cell.length_c   1.000
_cell.angle_alpha   90.00
_cell.angle_beta   90.00
_cell.angle_gamma   90.00
#
_symmetry.space_group_name_H-M   'P 1'
#
loop_
_entity.id
_entity.type
_entity.pdbx_description
1 polymer ?
#
loop_
_entity_poly.entity_id
_entity_poly.type
_entity_poly.pdbx_seq_one_letter_code
_entity_poly.pdbx_strand_id
1 'polypeptide(L)'
;MLNAYTLLCQNYELLQQIHNNIHVIKQLNCKQALTKPKWTEYEDQLLDFAQGLFGTNYQKISKVISSKTVTQVYQRLRYIREKQQRSLQ
;
A
#
# COMPACT_ATOMS: atom_id res chain seq x y z
N MET A 1 -39.68 -30.08 -20.81
CA MET A 1 -40.05 -29.06 -19.81
C MET A 1 -38.93 -28.98 -18.79
N LEU A 2 -38.13 -27.92 -18.77
CA LEU A 2 -37.18 -27.70 -17.67
C LEU A 2 -37.99 -27.52 -16.39
N ASN A 3 -37.73 -28.37 -15.40
CA ASN A 3 -38.39 -28.37 -14.11
C ASN A 3 -37.92 -27.12 -13.33
N ALA A 4 -38.85 -26.40 -12.68
CA ALA A 4 -38.54 -25.25 -11.84
C ALA A 4 -37.44 -25.54 -10.79
N TYR A 5 -37.32 -26.80 -10.38
CA TYR A 5 -36.25 -27.29 -9.51
C TYR A 5 -34.84 -27.12 -10.12
N THR A 6 -34.67 -27.36 -11.42
CA THR A 6 -33.38 -27.25 -12.11
C THR A 6 -32.89 -25.79 -12.16
N LEU A 7 -33.82 -24.85 -12.36
CA LEU A 7 -33.54 -23.42 -12.35
C LEU A 7 -33.21 -22.92 -10.93
N LEU A 8 -33.90 -23.44 -9.90
CA LEU A 8 -33.63 -23.10 -8.51
C LEU A 8 -32.23 -23.58 -8.07
N CYS A 9 -31.82 -24.79 -8.48
CA CYS A 9 -30.48 -25.32 -8.22
C CYS A 9 -29.39 -24.46 -8.89
N GLN A 10 -29.57 -24.09 -10.16
CA GLN A 10 -28.62 -23.21 -10.88
C GLN A 10 -28.49 -21.84 -10.22
N ASN A 11 -29.60 -21.25 -9.76
CA ASN A 11 -29.59 -19.97 -9.05
C ASN A 11 -28.88 -20.07 -7.70
N TYR A 12 -29.05 -21.18 -6.97
CA TYR A 12 -28.37 -21.41 -5.70
C TYR A 12 -26.86 -21.59 -5.89
N GLU A 13 -26.42 -22.38 -6.88
CA GLU A 13 -25.00 -22.54 -7.21
C GLU A 13 -24.33 -21.21 -7.60
N LEU A 14 -25.04 -20.38 -8.37
CA LEU A 14 -24.56 -19.05 -8.75
C LEU A 14 -24.39 -18.13 -7.53
N LEU A 15 -25.33 -18.15 -6.57
CA LEU A 15 -25.23 -17.38 -5.33
C LEU A 15 -24.05 -17.83 -4.47
N GLN A 16 -23.79 -19.14 -4.39
CA GLN A 16 -22.62 -19.68 -3.69
C GLN A 16 -21.31 -19.23 -4.35
N GLN A 17 -21.24 -19.24 -5.68
CA GLN A 17 -20.08 -18.74 -6.42
C GLN A 17 -19.85 -17.24 -6.20
N ILE A 18 -20.92 -16.42 -6.21
CA ILE A 18 -20.83 -14.99 -5.95
C ILE A 18 -20.30 -14.72 -4.53
N HIS A 19 -20.81 -15.43 -3.52
CA HIS A 19 -20.35 -15.28 -2.14
C HIS A 19 -18.85 -15.59 -1.99
N ASN A 20 -18.39 -16.67 -2.62
CA ASN A 20 -16.98 -17.07 -2.63
C ASN A 20 -16.11 -16.01 -3.32
N ASN A 21 -16.56 -15.48 -4.46
CA ASN A 21 -15.84 -14.43 -5.18
C ASN A 21 -15.69 -13.15 -4.34
N ILE A 22 -16.74 -12.73 -3.62
CA ILE A 22 -16.69 -11.57 -2.71
C ILE A 22 -15.68 -11.83 -1.58
N HIS A 23 -15.68 -13.02 -0.99
CA HIS A 23 -14.74 -13.38 0.07
C HIS A 23 -13.28 -13.34 -0.41
N VAL A 24 -13.00 -13.90 -1.59
CA VAL A 24 -11.66 -13.89 -2.20
C VAL A 24 -11.20 -12.47 -2.54
N ILE A 25 -12.07 -11.62 -3.11
CA ILE A 25 -11.74 -10.21 -3.41
C ILE A 25 -11.37 -9.46 -2.12
N LYS A 26 -12.14 -9.66 -1.03
CA LYS A 26 -11.84 -9.05 0.27
C LYS A 26 -10.47 -9.49 0.81
N GLN A 27 -10.12 -10.77 0.66
CA GLN A 27 -8.82 -11.31 1.06
C GLN A 27 -7.65 -10.79 0.22
N LEU A 28 -7.84 -10.63 -1.10
CA LEU A 28 -6.79 -10.09 -1.98
C LEU A 28 -6.53 -8.61 -1.67
N ASN A 29 -7.58 -7.82 -1.45
CA ASN A 29 -7.45 -6.41 -1.09
C ASN A 29 -6.74 -6.22 0.26
N CYS A 30 -7.00 -7.08 1.26
CA CYS A 30 -6.30 -6.97 2.54
C CYS A 30 -4.84 -7.43 2.46
N LYS A 31 -4.49 -8.35 1.57
CA LYS A 31 -3.08 -8.77 1.35
C LYS A 31 -2.25 -7.71 0.62
N GLN A 32 -2.83 -7.02 -0.37
CA GLN A 32 -2.15 -5.93 -1.07
C GLN A 32 -1.82 -4.73 -0.15
N ALA A 33 -2.62 -4.53 0.91
CA ALA A 33 -2.33 -3.52 1.94
C ALA A 33 -1.15 -3.87 2.87
N LEU A 34 -0.67 -5.12 2.88
CA LEU A 34 0.39 -5.58 3.79
C LEU A 34 1.80 -5.42 3.23
N THR A 35 1.96 -5.22 1.92
CA THR A 35 3.26 -4.91 1.33
C THR A 35 3.59 -3.46 1.59
N LYS A 36 4.48 -3.20 2.58
CA LYS A 36 5.04 -1.85 2.78
C LYS A 36 5.62 -1.38 1.45
N PRO A 37 5.15 -0.26 0.87
CA PRO A 37 5.63 0.19 -0.43
C PRO A 37 7.13 0.46 -0.32
N LYS A 38 7.90 -0.18 -1.21
CA LYS A 38 9.36 0.00 -1.30
C LYS A 38 9.65 1.47 -1.62
N TRP A 39 10.73 2.00 -1.07
CA TRP A 39 11.23 3.32 -1.43
C TRP A 39 11.89 3.25 -2.81
N THR A 40 11.46 4.14 -3.70
CA THR A 40 12.08 4.31 -5.03
C THR A 40 13.13 5.43 -4.99
N GLU A 41 14.02 5.44 -5.98
CA GLU A 41 15.03 6.51 -6.10
C GLU A 41 14.40 7.89 -6.29
N TYR A 42 13.32 7.97 -7.07
CA TYR A 42 12.56 9.21 -7.24
C TYR A 42 11.93 9.70 -5.92
N GLU A 43 11.40 8.78 -5.11
CA GLU A 43 10.88 9.13 -3.79
C GLU A 43 12.01 9.62 -2.87
N ASP A 44 13.20 9.03 -2.90
CA ASP A 44 14.35 9.53 -2.13
C ASP A 44 14.79 10.93 -2.59
N GLN A 45 14.80 11.20 -3.90
CA GLN A 45 15.08 12.54 -4.46
C GLN A 45 14.05 13.58 -4.00
N LEU A 46 12.77 13.24 -4.05
CA LEU A 46 11.70 14.07 -3.50
C LEU A 46 11.88 14.32 -2.01
N LEU A 47 12.39 13.31 -1.31
CA LEU A 47 12.59 13.39 0.13
C LEU A 47 13.74 14.33 0.48
N ASP A 48 14.86 14.27 -0.24
CA ASP A 48 15.97 15.23 -0.11
C ASP A 48 15.51 16.66 -0.45
N PHE A 49 14.77 16.84 -1.54
CA PHE A 49 14.21 18.13 -1.93
C PHE A 49 13.26 18.69 -0.86
N ALA A 50 12.30 17.89 -0.41
CA ALA A 50 11.33 18.30 0.60
C ALA A 50 11.98 18.52 1.98
N GLN A 51 13.04 17.77 2.32
CA GLN A 51 13.82 18.00 3.52
C GLN A 51 14.58 19.34 3.44
N GLY A 52 15.11 19.70 2.27
CA GLY A 52 15.71 21.02 2.04
C GLY A 52 14.71 22.17 2.21
N LEU A 53 13.46 21.99 1.78
CA LEU A 53 12.41 23.02 1.88
C LEU A 53 11.77 23.12 3.28
N PHE A 54 11.50 21.99 3.92
CA PHE A 54 10.68 21.94 5.15
C PHE A 54 11.45 21.52 6.40
N GLY A 55 12.75 21.22 6.27
CA GLY A 55 13.61 20.80 7.37
C GLY A 55 13.11 19.51 8.02
N THR A 56 12.86 19.56 9.34
CA THR A 56 12.39 18.42 10.15
C THR A 56 10.86 18.30 10.19
N ASN A 57 10.12 19.09 9.40
CA ASN A 57 8.67 19.02 9.38
C ASN A 57 8.16 17.84 8.55
N TYR A 58 8.21 16.64 9.14
CA TYR A 58 7.84 15.38 8.48
C TYR A 58 6.37 15.32 8.05
N GLN A 59 5.48 16.08 8.72
CA GLN A 59 4.08 16.18 8.31
C GLN A 59 3.95 16.87 6.95
N LYS A 60 4.70 17.95 6.71
CA LYS A 60 4.73 18.61 5.38
C LYS A 60 5.40 17.72 4.33
N ILE A 61 6.49 17.05 4.69
CA ILE A 61 7.20 16.14 3.76
C ILE A 61 6.31 14.97 3.32
N SER A 62 5.55 14.35 4.24
CA SER A 62 4.59 13.29 3.92
C SER A 62 3.45 13.76 3.01
N LYS A 63 3.11 15.05 3.02
CA LYS A 63 2.14 15.61 2.05
C LYS A 63 2.71 15.73 0.64
N VAL A 64 4.03 15.93 0.50
CA VAL A 64 4.71 15.92 -0.80
C VAL A 64 4.78 14.48 -1.36
N ILE A 65 5.08 13.51 -0.49
CA ILE A 65 5.16 12.10 -0.84
C ILE A 65 3.89 11.38 -0.34
N SER A 66 2.77 11.62 -1.01
CA SER A 66 1.45 11.13 -0.59
C SER A 66 1.35 9.61 -0.45
N SER A 67 2.23 8.87 -1.13
CA SER A 67 2.36 7.40 -1.03
C SER A 67 2.95 6.92 0.30
N LYS A 68 3.48 7.82 1.14
CA LYS A 68 4.21 7.49 2.37
C LYS A 68 3.66 8.26 3.57
N THR A 69 3.54 7.56 4.69
CA THR A 69 3.12 8.14 5.96
C THR A 69 4.26 8.92 6.63
N VAL A 70 3.91 9.81 7.55
CA VAL A 70 4.87 10.58 8.36
C VAL A 70 5.90 9.67 9.06
N THR A 71 5.45 8.54 9.61
CA THR A 71 6.32 7.57 10.28
C THR A 71 7.29 6.92 9.29
N GLN A 72 6.83 6.57 8.07
CA GLN A 72 7.70 6.00 7.04
C GLN A 72 8.75 7.02 6.58
N VAL A 73 8.38 8.28 6.40
CA VAL A 73 9.30 9.39 6.04
C VAL A 73 10.38 9.55 7.11
N TYR A 74 10.00 9.62 8.39
CA TYR A 74 10.95 9.72 9.49
C TYR A 74 11.94 8.55 9.52
N GLN A 75 11.42 7.31 9.41
CA GLN A 75 12.25 6.11 9.41
C GLN A 75 13.23 6.11 8.23
N ARG A 76 12.78 6.53 7.04
CA ARG A 76 13.62 6.60 5.85
C ARG A 76 14.75 7.61 6.00
N LEU A 77 14.44 8.82 6.48
CA LEU A 77 15.44 9.86 6.73
C LEU A 77 16.49 9.43 7.73
N ARG A 78 16.08 8.76 8.82
CA ARG A 78 17.02 8.23 9.79
C ARG A 78 17.99 7.23 9.16
N TYR A 79 17.44 6.28 8.38
CA TYR A 79 18.24 5.29 7.66
C TYR A 79 19.22 5.93 6.67
N ILE A 80 18.79 6.91 5.88
CA ILE A 80 19.65 7.59 4.90
C ILE A 80 20.82 8.29 5.60
N ARG A 81 20.57 9.00 6.70
CA ARG A 81 21.64 9.67 7.48
C ARG A 81 22.64 8.67 8.05
N GLU A 82 22.16 7.59 8.65
CA GLU A 82 23.02 6.52 9.19
C GLU A 82 23.88 5.88 8.08
N LYS A 83 23.31 5.68 6.89
CA LYS A 83 24.03 5.14 5.73
C LYS A 83 25.12 6.09 5.24
N GLN A 84 24.83 7.39 5.14
CA GLN A 84 25.78 8.42 4.73
C GLN A 84 26.97 8.52 5.70
N GLN A 85 26.71 8.45 7.01
CA GLN A 85 27.77 8.48 8.03
C GLN A 85 28.72 7.29 7.93
N ARG A 86 28.20 6.09 7.63
CA ARG A 86 29.02 4.89 7.45
C ARG A 86 29.85 4.91 6.17
N SER A 87 29.39 5.56 5.11
CA SER A 87 30.15 5.69 3.85
C SER A 87 31.28 6.72 3.92
N LEU A 88 31.32 7.55 4.96
CA LEU A 88 32.36 8.57 5.16
C LEU A 88 33.49 8.08 6.08
N GLN A 89 33.38 6.87 6.63
CA GLN A 89 34.39 6.19 7.45
C GLN A 89 35.18 5.20 6.59
#